data_AF-Q982P8-F1
#
_entry.id   AF-Q982P8-F1
#
_cell.length_a   1.000
_cell.length_b   1.000
_cell.length_c   1.000
_cell.angle_alpha   90.00
_cell.angle_beta   90.00
_cell.angle_gamma   90.00
#
_symmetry.space_group_name_H-M   'P 1'
#
loop_
_entity.id
_entity.type
_entity.pdbx_description
1 polymer ?
#
loop_
_entity_poly.entity_id
_entity_poly.type
_entity_poly.pdbx_seq_one_letter_code
_entity_poly.pdbx_strand_id
1 'polypeptide(L)'
;MSFLITLLVGRLSVSRLAGGIILWAVIALMASGAALAVYELIKHKGADEARAKIEKGNQDAIRKGIDARMSLDECIDAGGVYDFGRQRCNAATLGPR
;
A
#
# COMPACT_ATOMS: atom_id res chain seq x y z
N MET A 1 -15.45 -27.59 -62.01
CA MET A 1 -15.99 -27.65 -60.63
C MET A 1 -14.91 -27.62 -59.56
N SER A 2 -13.78 -28.32 -59.72
CA SER A 2 -12.69 -28.33 -58.71
C SER A 2 -12.11 -26.95 -58.41
N PHE A 3 -11.95 -26.06 -59.39
CA PHE A 3 -11.36 -24.73 -59.18
C PHE A 3 -12.13 -23.85 -58.18
N LEU A 4 -13.47 -23.87 -58.24
CA LEU A 4 -14.34 -23.14 -57.32
C LEU A 4 -14.27 -23.71 -55.90
N ILE A 5 -14.18 -25.04 -55.79
CA ILE A 5 -14.03 -25.74 -54.50
C ILE A 5 -12.67 -25.42 -53.88
N THR A 6 -11.58 -25.41 -54.66
CA THR A 6 -10.25 -25.06 -54.17
C THR A 6 -10.17 -23.61 -53.71
N LEU A 7 -10.83 -22.68 -54.41
CA LEU A 7 -10.89 -21.27 -54.02
C LEU A 7 -11.71 -21.07 -52.73
N LEU A 8 -12.86 -21.75 -52.61
CA LEU A 8 -13.68 -21.71 -51.40
C LEU A 8 -12.95 -22.32 -50.21
N VAL A 9 -12.33 -23.50 -50.36
CA VAL A 9 -11.55 -24.16 -49.29
C VAL A 9 -10.33 -23.33 -48.90
N GLY A 10 -9.62 -22.72 -49.87
CA GLY A 10 -8.50 -21.82 -49.61
C GLY A 10 -8.95 -20.56 -48.86
N ARG A 11 -10.04 -19.92 -49.27
CA ARG A 11 -10.61 -18.73 -48.62
C ARG A 11 -11.13 -19.05 -47.22
N LEU A 12 -11.83 -20.17 -47.04
CA LEU A 12 -12.33 -20.64 -45.74
C LEU A 12 -11.20 -21.00 -44.78
N SER A 13 -10.15 -21.65 -45.27
CA SER A 13 -8.94 -21.97 -44.51
C SER A 13 -8.21 -20.70 -44.07
N VAL A 14 -8.03 -19.72 -44.97
CA VAL A 14 -7.44 -18.42 -44.64
C VAL A 14 -8.29 -17.68 -43.61
N SER A 15 -9.63 -17.72 -43.71
CA SER A 15 -10.50 -17.12 -42.69
C SER A 15 -10.46 -17.84 -41.34
N ARG A 16 -10.20 -19.15 -41.31
CA ARG A 16 -9.99 -19.90 -40.06
C ARG A 16 -8.65 -19.55 -39.41
N LEU A 17 -7.59 -19.41 -40.22
CA LEU A 17 -6.28 -18.95 -39.74
C LEU A 17 -6.36 -17.50 -39.23
N ALA A 18 -7.00 -16.61 -39.98
CA ALA A 18 -7.22 -15.23 -39.56
C ALA A 18 -8.07 -15.16 -38.28
N GLY A 19 -9.15 -15.94 -38.19
CA GLY A 19 -9.96 -16.05 -36.99
C GLY A 19 -9.17 -16.57 -35.78
N GLY A 20 -8.30 -17.57 -36.00
CA GLY A 20 -7.39 -18.08 -34.97
C GLY A 20 -6.39 -17.03 -34.48
N ILE A 21 -5.79 -16.26 -35.39
CA ILE A 21 -4.88 -15.16 -35.05
C ILE A 21 -5.61 -14.09 -34.24
N ILE A 22 -6.82 -13.69 -34.65
CA ILE A 22 -7.62 -12.69 -33.93
C ILE A 22 -7.97 -13.20 -32.53
N LEU A 23 -8.38 -14.47 -32.41
CA LEU A 23 -8.70 -15.06 -31.12
C LEU A 23 -7.48 -15.05 -30.19
N TRP A 24 -6.31 -15.47 -30.67
CA TRP A 24 -5.08 -15.44 -29.89
C TRP A 24 -4.62 -14.01 -29.55
N ALA A 25 -4.81 -13.05 -30.46
CA ALA A 25 -4.51 -11.64 -30.19
C ALA A 25 -5.40 -11.08 -29.07
N VAL A 26 -6.69 -11.41 -29.06
CA VAL A 26 -7.62 -11.02 -28.00
C VAL A 26 -7.24 -11.65 -26.66
N ILE A 27 -6.90 -12.95 -26.65
CA ILE A 27 -6.44 -13.64 -25.44
C ILE A 27 -5.16 -12.99 -24.90
N ALA A 28 -4.18 -12.70 -25.77
CA ALA A 28 -2.94 -12.05 -25.37
C ALA A 28 -3.19 -10.67 -24.76
N LEU A 29 -4.05 -9.84 -25.40
CA LEU A 29 -4.43 -8.54 -24.87
C LEU A 29 -5.10 -8.63 -23.50
N MET A 30 -6.05 -9.55 -23.33
CA MET A 30 -6.73 -9.78 -22.06
C MET A 30 -5.75 -10.22 -20.96
N ALA A 31 -4.85 -11.16 -21.28
CA ALA A 31 -3.86 -11.66 -20.34
C ALA A 31 -2.86 -10.56 -19.93
N SER A 32 -2.34 -9.78 -20.88
CA SER A 32 -1.44 -8.67 -20.60
C SER A 32 -2.13 -7.56 -19.79
N GLY A 33 -3.38 -7.22 -20.14
CA GLY A 33 -4.17 -6.24 -19.41
C GLY A 33 -4.44 -6.68 -17.96
N ALA A 34 -4.81 -7.95 -17.76
CA ALA A 34 -5.03 -8.50 -16.42
C ALA A 34 -3.75 -8.49 -15.58
N ALA A 35 -2.61 -8.87 -16.16
CA ALA A 35 -1.32 -8.86 -15.46
C ALA A 35 -0.92 -7.44 -15.01
N LEU A 36 -1.09 -6.43 -15.88
CA LEU A 36 -0.84 -5.03 -15.53
C LEU A 36 -1.79 -4.52 -14.45
N ALA A 37 -3.08 -4.82 -14.57
CA ALA A 37 -4.07 -4.42 -13.57
C ALA A 37 -3.78 -5.00 -12.18
N VAL A 38 -3.39 -6.28 -12.11
CA VAL A 38 -2.99 -6.93 -10.85
C VAL A 38 -1.73 -6.29 -10.28
N TYR A 39 -0.72 -6.02 -11.12
CA TYR A 39 0.53 -5.38 -10.69
C TYR A 39 0.27 -3.99 -10.09
N GLU A 40 -0.53 -3.16 -10.76
CA GLU A 40 -0.88 -1.83 -10.28
C GLU A 40 -1.71 -1.87 -8.99
N LEU A 41 -2.67 -2.80 -8.89
CA LEU A 41 -3.46 -2.99 -7.67
C LEU A 41 -2.62 -3.37 -6.47
N ILE A 42 -1.67 -4.30 -6.63
CA ILE A 42 -0.76 -4.69 -5.54
C ILE A 42 0.12 -3.50 -5.14
N LYS A 43 0.65 -2.76 -6.12
CA LYS A 43 1.50 -1.60 -5.85
C LYS A 43 0.75 -0.48 -5.14
N HIS A 44 -0.48 -0.19 -5.54
CA HIS A 44 -1.32 0.81 -4.89
C HIS A 44 -1.69 0.39 -3.47
N LYS A 45 -2.14 -0.85 -3.26
CA LYS A 45 -2.44 -1.35 -1.90
C LYS A 45 -1.21 -1.36 -1.00
N GLY A 46 -0.04 -1.73 -1.53
CA GLY A 46 1.21 -1.69 -0.78
C GLY A 46 1.66 -0.27 -0.42
N ALA A 47 1.47 0.69 -1.33
CA ALA A 47 1.75 2.10 -1.07
C ALA A 47 0.80 2.66 0.01
N ASP A 48 -0.49 2.31 -0.06
CA ASP A 48 -1.49 2.75 0.91
C ASP A 48 -1.25 2.13 2.30
N GLU A 49 -0.87 0.85 2.38
CA GLU A 49 -0.47 0.20 3.62
C GLU A 49 0.77 0.85 4.24
N ALA A 50 1.79 1.16 3.43
CA ALA A 50 2.98 1.84 3.90
C ALA A 50 2.66 3.25 4.41
N ARG A 51 1.83 4.00 3.69
CA ARG A 51 1.41 5.35 4.07
C ARG A 51 0.57 5.34 5.35
N ALA A 52 -0.33 4.38 5.49
CA ALA A 52 -1.12 4.19 6.70
C ALA A 52 -0.26 3.79 7.91
N LYS A 53 0.74 2.93 7.74
CA LYS A 53 1.70 2.57 8.80
C LYS A 53 2.56 3.77 9.23
N ILE A 54 3.01 4.57 8.27
CA ILE A 54 3.81 5.78 8.57
C ILE A 54 2.95 6.81 9.31
N GLU A 55 1.73 7.09 8.84
CA GLU A 55 0.82 8.02 9.50
C GLU A 55 0.52 7.57 10.94
N LYS A 56 0.20 6.29 11.13
CA LYS A 56 -0.08 5.73 12.46
C LYS A 56 1.15 5.79 13.39
N GLY A 57 2.35 5.51 12.87
CA GLY A 57 3.60 5.60 13.63
C GLY A 57 3.94 7.04 14.04
N ASN A 58 3.74 8.00 13.14
CA ASN A 58 4.03 9.41 13.41
C ASN A 58 3.06 10.01 14.43
N GLN A 59 1.77 9.68 14.33
CA GLN A 59 0.76 10.09 15.31
C GLN A 59 1.06 9.53 16.71
N ASP A 60 1.52 8.28 16.81
CA ASP A 60 1.94 7.67 18.08
C ASP A 60 3.17 8.38 18.67
N ALA A 61 4.16 8.72 17.84
CA ALA A 61 5.33 9.47 18.26
C ALA A 61 4.98 10.89 18.74
N ILE A 62 4.10 11.61 18.03
CA ILE A 62 3.61 12.93 18.45
C ILE A 62 2.86 12.82 19.78
N ARG A 63 1.98 11.82 19.92
CA ARG A 63 1.20 11.65 21.15
C ARG A 63 2.09 11.36 22.36
N LYS A 64 3.08 10.46 22.21
CA LYS A 64 4.09 10.19 23.25
C LYS A 64 4.93 11.43 23.56
N GLY A 65 5.27 12.24 22.56
CA GLY A 65 5.99 13.49 22.75
C GLY A 65 5.20 14.53 23.55
N ILE A 66 3.90 14.66 23.29
CA ILE A 66 3.01 15.54 24.06
C ILE A 66 2.86 15.05 25.51
N ASP A 67 2.66 13.75 25.70
CA ASP A 67 2.53 13.13 27.03
C ASP A 67 3.82 13.26 27.87
N ALA A 68 4.98 13.09 27.23
CA ALA A 68 6.27 13.29 27.87
C ALA A 68 6.52 14.76 28.26
N ARG A 69 6.11 15.72 27.44
CA ARG A 69 6.18 17.15 27.80
C ARG A 69 5.25 17.50 28.95
N MET A 70 4.02 16.98 28.91
CA MET A 70 3.03 17.24 29.96
C MET A 70 3.49 16.69 31.32
N SER A 71 4.04 15.46 31.34
CA SER A 71 4.60 14.86 32.56
C SER A 71 5.89 15.53 33.06
N LEU A 72 6.68 16.15 32.17
CA LEU A 72 7.83 16.97 32.55
C LEU A 72 7.39 18.28 33.20
N ASP A 73 6.47 19.01 32.56
CA ASP A 73 5.97 20.29 33.08
C ASP A 73 5.25 20.08 34.42
N GLU A 74 4.38 19.07 34.54
CA GLU A 74 3.73 18.69 35.81
C GLU A 74 4.74 18.39 36.92
N CYS A 75 5.87 17.74 36.59
CA CYS A 75 6.92 17.43 37.55
C CYS A 75 7.64 18.69 38.03
N ILE A 76 7.97 19.59 37.11
CA ILE A 76 8.66 20.86 37.42
C ILE A 76 7.74 21.78 38.22
N ASP A 77 6.48 21.88 37.84
CA ASP A 77 5.46 22.68 38.54
C ASP A 77 5.19 22.17 39.96
N ALA A 78 5.28 20.86 40.17
CA ALA A 78 5.24 20.24 41.51
C ALA A 78 6.54 20.41 42.32
N GLY A 79 7.56 21.07 41.77
CA GLY A 79 8.87 21.27 42.41
C GLY A 79 9.75 20.02 42.46
N GLY A 80 9.44 19.01 41.63
CA GLY A 80 10.23 17.79 41.47
C GLY A 80 11.39 17.95 40.50
N VAL A 81 12.27 16.95 40.47
CA VAL A 81 13.36 16.84 39.49
C VAL A 81 13.05 15.70 38.53
N TYR A 82 12.92 16.01 37.26
CA TYR A 82 12.62 15.00 36.23
C TYR A 82 13.87 14.20 35.87
N ASP A 83 13.79 12.87 35.96
CA ASP A 83 14.84 11.94 35.52
C ASP A 83 14.55 11.52 34.07
N PHE A 84 15.28 12.11 33.12
CA PHE A 84 15.17 11.78 31.70
C PHE A 84 15.64 10.36 31.36
N GLY A 85 16.54 9.77 32.16
CA GLY A 85 17.03 8.41 31.95
C GLY A 85 15.98 7.36 32.32
N ARG A 86 15.14 7.65 33.32
CA ARG A 86 14.03 6.78 33.75
C ARG A 86 12.65 7.22 33.27
N GLN A 87 12.56 8.37 32.59
CA GLN A 87 11.31 9.02 32.16
C GLN A 87 10.29 9.13 33.31
N ARG A 88 10.77 9.54 34.49
CA ARG A 88 9.95 9.65 35.70
C ARG A 88 10.30 10.90 36.48
N CYS A 89 9.29 11.47 37.12
CA CYS A 89 9.50 12.53 38.10
C CYS A 89 10.05 11.94 39.40
N ASN A 90 11.22 12.41 39.85
CA ASN A 90 11.62 12.29 41.25
C ASN A 90 11.04 13.48 42.00
N ALA A 91 9.85 13.28 42.57
CA ALA A 91 9.24 14.29 43.44
C ALA A 91 10.20 14.55 44.62
N ALA A 92 10.53 15.82 44.86
CA ALA A 92 11.03 16.20 46.17
C ALA A 92 9.91 15.88 47.18
N THR A 93 10.20 15.14 48.23
CA THR A 93 9.29 14.83 49.34
C THR A 93 9.00 16.08 50.19
N LEU A 94 8.57 17.18 49.58
CA LEU A 94 7.96 18.28 50.29
C LEU A 94 6.47 17.98 50.34
N GLY A 95 6.05 17.43 51.48
CA GLY A 95 4.68 17.04 51.78
C GLY A 95 3.67 18.19 51.63
N PRO A 96 2.37 17.89 51.87
CA PRO A 96 1.28 18.82 51.61
C PRO A 96 1.51 20.15 52.34
N ARG A 97 1.25 21.25 51.63
CA ARG A 97 0.93 22.53 52.24
C ARG A 97 -0.58 22.70 52.24
#